data_AF-A0A2R6CV66-F1
#
_entry.id   AF-A0A2R6CV66-F1
#
_cell.length_a   1.000
_cell.length_b   1.000
_cell.length_c   1.000
_cell.angle_alpha   90.00
_cell.angle_beta   90.00
_cell.angle_gamma   90.00
#
_symmetry.space_group_name_H-M   'P 1'
#
loop_
_entity.id
_entity.type
_entity.pdbx_description
1 polymer ?
#
loop_
_entity_poly.entity_id
_entity_poly.type
_entity_poly.pdbx_seq_one_letter_code
_entity_poly.pdbx_strand_id
1 'polypeptide(L)'
;MRIAVPNKGRLHEPAMDLLERAGLQVVDGANRKLYAGTVDPDVTVLYARAADIPEYVADGAADVGITGLDQVREADTDALVDLLDLEFGACRLVLAAPEEGDIEAVADLEGGTVATEFPSITRRFFAEQGVDVDVAEVSGATELTPHVDIADAIVDITSTGTTLRMNRLAEIADVLESSVRLFAREDVADDEKVQQVRMALESVLSAEDKRYLMMNVPDERLDDVKDVLPGMGGPTVMDIAGKDGVAVHAVVDEREVFETIHDLKDVGASDVLVTEIERLVE
;
A
#
# COMPACT_ATOMS: atom_id res chain seq x y z
N MET A 1 6.72 -20.77 -7.93
CA MET A 1 6.52 -19.77 -6.86
C MET A 1 5.02 -19.52 -6.66
N ARG A 2 4.57 -19.35 -5.41
CA ARG A 2 3.18 -19.07 -5.04
C ARG A 2 3.08 -17.73 -4.31
N ILE A 3 2.13 -16.89 -4.75
CA ILE A 3 1.80 -15.59 -4.14
C ILE A 3 0.45 -15.74 -3.44
N ALA A 4 0.40 -15.60 -2.12
CA ALA A 4 -0.85 -15.50 -1.38
C ALA A 4 -1.43 -14.08 -1.51
N VAL A 5 -2.70 -13.96 -1.88
CA VAL A 5 -3.39 -12.67 -2.03
C VAL A 5 -4.73 -12.69 -1.29
N PRO A 6 -5.25 -11.53 -0.86
CA PRO A 6 -6.55 -11.44 -0.21
C PRO A 6 -7.63 -11.95 -1.15
N ASN A 7 -8.54 -12.81 -0.69
CA ASN A 7 -9.56 -13.44 -1.51
C ASN A 7 -10.83 -12.58 -1.70
N LYS A 8 -11.01 -11.55 -0.88
CA LYS A 8 -12.13 -10.62 -0.89
C LYS A 8 -11.81 -9.37 -0.07
N GLY A 9 -12.75 -8.44 -0.05
CA GLY A 9 -12.66 -7.22 0.75
C GLY A 9 -11.87 -6.13 0.04
N ARG A 10 -11.65 -5.01 0.73
CA ARG A 10 -11.08 -3.78 0.17
C ARG A 10 -9.65 -3.92 -0.39
N LEU A 11 -8.93 -4.98 -0.01
CA LEU A 11 -7.54 -5.21 -0.44
C LEU A 11 -7.43 -6.09 -1.70
N HIS A 12 -8.51 -6.78 -2.07
CA HIS A 12 -8.46 -7.76 -3.16
C HIS A 12 -8.25 -7.10 -4.53
N GLU A 13 -9.13 -6.18 -4.92
CA GLU A 13 -9.05 -5.55 -6.24
C GLU A 13 -7.74 -4.78 -6.44
N PRO A 14 -7.26 -3.95 -5.49
CA PRO A 14 -5.97 -3.27 -5.64
C PRO A 14 -4.78 -4.24 -5.76
N ALA A 15 -4.76 -5.32 -4.98
CA ALA A 15 -3.69 -6.32 -5.08
C ALA A 15 -3.68 -7.03 -6.44
N MET A 16 -4.86 -7.34 -6.99
CA MET A 16 -4.99 -7.98 -8.29
C MET A 16 -4.62 -7.02 -9.43
N ASP A 17 -5.04 -5.76 -9.36
CA ASP A 17 -4.68 -4.72 -10.33
C ASP A 17 -3.16 -4.49 -10.37
N LEU A 18 -2.52 -4.40 -9.20
CA LEU A 18 -1.08 -4.26 -9.10
C LEU A 18 -0.34 -5.44 -9.74
N LEU A 19 -0.79 -6.68 -9.51
CA LEU A 19 -0.23 -7.86 -10.18
C LEU A 19 -0.43 -7.81 -11.69
N GLU A 20 -1.59 -7.37 -12.18
CA GLU A 20 -1.86 -7.23 -13.62
C GLU A 20 -0.95 -6.18 -14.26
N ARG A 21 -0.83 -4.99 -13.67
CA ARG A 21 0.09 -3.92 -14.10
C ARG A 21 1.55 -4.36 -14.05
N ALA A 22 1.92 -5.22 -13.10
CA ALA A 22 3.26 -5.81 -13.02
C ALA A 22 3.51 -6.90 -14.09
N GLY A 23 2.52 -7.23 -14.91
CA GLY A 23 2.61 -8.24 -15.97
C GLY A 23 2.35 -9.67 -15.50
N LEU A 24 1.72 -9.86 -14.33
CA LEU A 24 1.34 -11.15 -13.74
C LEU A 24 -0.16 -11.40 -13.80
N GLN A 25 -0.79 -11.03 -14.92
CA GLN A 25 -2.22 -11.23 -15.15
C GLN A 25 -2.62 -12.70 -14.93
N VAL A 26 -3.75 -12.92 -14.26
CA VAL A 26 -4.31 -14.26 -14.02
C VAL A 26 -5.02 -14.78 -15.27
N VAL A 27 -4.70 -16.01 -15.69
CA VAL A 27 -5.20 -16.59 -16.95
C VAL A 27 -6.34 -17.59 -16.80
N ASP A 28 -6.46 -18.26 -15.64
CA ASP A 28 -7.39 -19.40 -15.43
C ASP A 28 -8.44 -19.16 -14.31
N GLY A 29 -8.73 -17.89 -14.02
CA GLY A 29 -9.61 -17.43 -12.95
C GLY A 29 -11.09 -17.71 -13.22
N ALA A 30 -11.54 -18.94 -12.99
CA ALA A 30 -12.97 -19.24 -12.86
C ALA A 30 -13.44 -18.99 -11.41
N ASN A 31 -14.66 -18.45 -11.26
CA ASN A 31 -15.32 -18.23 -9.95
C ASN A 31 -15.23 -19.47 -9.05
N ARG A 32 -14.53 -19.34 -7.91
CA ARG A 32 -14.37 -20.30 -6.78
C ARG A 32 -13.15 -21.23 -6.77
N LYS A 33 -12.09 -20.99 -7.54
CA LYS A 33 -10.81 -21.71 -7.31
C LYS A 33 -10.01 -21.03 -6.20
N LEU A 34 -9.39 -21.82 -5.32
CA LEU A 34 -8.43 -21.34 -4.32
C LEU A 34 -7.08 -20.94 -4.96
N TYR A 35 -6.82 -21.42 -6.17
CA TYR A 35 -5.60 -21.16 -6.92
C TYR A 35 -5.90 -20.70 -8.33
N ALA A 36 -5.06 -19.82 -8.87
CA ALA A 36 -5.07 -19.46 -10.28
C ALA A 36 -3.67 -19.29 -10.84
N GLY A 37 -3.44 -19.78 -12.06
CA GLY A 37 -2.21 -19.55 -12.79
C GLY A 37 -2.14 -18.12 -13.33
N THR A 38 -0.93 -17.59 -13.47
CA THR A 38 -0.67 -16.32 -14.15
C THR A 38 -0.16 -16.56 -15.58
N VAL A 39 0.06 -15.48 -16.33
CA VAL A 39 0.77 -15.52 -17.62
C VAL A 39 2.20 -16.08 -17.50
N ASP A 40 2.83 -15.98 -16.33
CA ASP A 40 4.07 -16.69 -16.03
C ASP A 40 3.74 -18.09 -15.47
N PRO A 41 4.12 -19.19 -16.17
CA PRO A 41 3.82 -20.55 -15.74
C PRO A 41 4.49 -20.94 -14.42
N ASP A 42 5.52 -20.22 -13.99
CA ASP A 42 6.21 -20.45 -12.72
C ASP A 42 5.57 -19.70 -11.55
N VAL A 43 4.56 -18.86 -11.80
CA VAL A 43 3.87 -18.05 -10.79
C VAL A 43 2.40 -18.41 -10.70
N THR A 44 1.95 -18.71 -9.49
CA THR A 44 0.55 -19.04 -9.18
C THR A 44 0.06 -18.18 -8.02
N VAL A 45 -1.20 -17.76 -8.08
CA VAL A 45 -1.90 -17.02 -7.03
C VAL A 45 -2.66 -17.99 -6.13
N LEU A 46 -2.54 -17.84 -4.82
CA LEU A 46 -3.33 -18.50 -3.77
C LEU A 46 -4.25 -17.46 -3.14
N TYR A 47 -5.56 -17.64 -3.24
CA TYR A 47 -6.54 -16.75 -2.63
C TYR A 47 -6.81 -17.16 -1.18
N ALA A 48 -6.51 -16.27 -0.22
CA ALA A 48 -6.61 -16.50 1.22
C ALA A 48 -7.31 -15.33 1.93
N ARG A 49 -7.80 -15.52 3.16
CA ARG A 49 -8.22 -14.35 3.96
C ARG A 49 -6.97 -13.56 4.34
N ALA A 50 -7.05 -12.23 4.38
CA ALA A 50 -5.89 -11.39 4.69
C ALA A 50 -5.20 -11.78 6.02
N ALA A 51 -6.00 -12.14 7.04
CA ALA A 51 -5.51 -12.62 8.34
C ALA A 51 -4.80 -13.98 8.28
N ASP A 52 -5.12 -14.84 7.31
CA ASP A 52 -4.52 -16.18 7.17
C ASP A 52 -3.21 -16.13 6.33
N ILE A 53 -2.97 -15.03 5.59
CA ILE A 53 -1.81 -14.90 4.69
C ILE A 53 -0.47 -15.00 5.43
N PRO A 54 -0.25 -14.35 6.60
CA PRO A 54 1.00 -14.46 7.33
C PRO A 54 1.37 -15.92 7.64
N GLU A 55 0.43 -16.71 8.14
CA GLU A 55 0.63 -18.13 8.44
C GLU A 55 0.91 -18.94 7.15
N TYR A 56 0.18 -18.69 6.07
CA TYR A 56 0.42 -19.39 4.80
C TYR A 56 1.81 -19.13 4.22
N VAL A 57 2.37 -17.94 4.40
CA VAL A 57 3.74 -17.66 3.98
C VAL A 57 4.73 -18.34 4.93
N ALA A 58 4.52 -18.23 6.24
CA ALA A 58 5.39 -18.81 7.27
C ALA A 58 5.47 -20.35 7.16
N ASP A 59 4.35 -21.03 6.92
CA ASP A 59 4.26 -22.49 6.77
C ASP A 59 4.75 -23.01 5.40
N GLY A 60 5.10 -22.10 4.47
CA GLY A 60 5.51 -22.45 3.11
C GLY A 60 4.36 -22.90 2.20
N ALA A 61 3.11 -22.62 2.57
CA ALA A 61 1.95 -22.76 1.68
C ALA A 61 1.94 -21.69 0.57
N ALA A 62 2.60 -20.57 0.78
CA ALA A 62 3.00 -19.59 -0.22
C ALA A 62 4.47 -19.19 -0.02
N ASP A 63 5.11 -18.71 -1.09
CA ASP A 63 6.48 -18.20 -1.01
C ASP A 63 6.50 -16.73 -0.61
N VAL A 64 5.50 -15.98 -1.11
CA VAL A 64 5.26 -14.58 -0.74
C VAL A 64 3.77 -14.33 -0.50
N GLY A 65 3.44 -13.26 0.22
CA GLY A 65 2.06 -12.88 0.54
C GLY A 65 1.85 -11.37 0.49
N ILE A 66 0.69 -10.95 -0.02
CA ILE A 66 0.23 -9.55 -0.02
C ILE A 66 -0.81 -9.40 1.10
N THR A 67 -0.47 -8.70 2.17
CA THR A 67 -1.40 -8.45 3.28
C THR A 67 -1.02 -7.19 4.06
N GLY A 68 -1.87 -6.78 5.00
CA GLY A 68 -1.59 -5.63 5.88
C GLY A 68 -0.46 -5.92 6.87
N LEU A 69 0.32 -4.91 7.19
CA LEU A 69 1.32 -4.98 8.27
C LEU A 69 0.67 -5.34 9.60
N ASP A 70 -0.55 -4.84 9.85
CA ASP A 70 -1.37 -5.24 11.00
C ASP A 70 -1.59 -6.75 11.11
N GLN A 71 -1.93 -7.44 10.01
CA GLN A 71 -2.14 -8.89 10.03
C GLN A 71 -0.84 -9.63 10.36
N VAL A 72 0.29 -9.19 9.81
CA VAL A 72 1.60 -9.82 10.10
C VAL A 72 2.00 -9.60 11.56
N ARG A 73 1.80 -8.39 12.08
CA ARG A 73 2.09 -8.06 13.49
C ARG A 73 1.17 -8.80 14.46
N GLU A 74 -0.07 -9.05 14.07
CA GLU A 74 -1.03 -9.79 14.89
C GLU A 74 -0.75 -11.29 14.89
N ALA A 75 -0.36 -11.86 13.75
CA ALA A 75 0.01 -13.27 13.65
C ALA A 75 1.30 -13.60 14.44
N ASP A 76 2.04 -12.59 14.89
CA ASP A 76 3.29 -12.72 15.65
C ASP A 76 4.31 -13.66 14.96
N THR A 77 4.33 -13.61 13.63
CA THR A 77 5.25 -14.41 12.82
C THR A 77 6.57 -13.68 12.65
N ASP A 78 7.48 -13.84 13.61
CA ASP A 78 8.85 -13.30 13.58
C ASP A 78 9.69 -13.71 12.35
N ALA A 79 9.17 -14.62 11.51
CA ALA A 79 9.88 -15.23 10.38
C ALA A 79 9.62 -14.58 9.01
N LEU A 80 8.76 -13.55 8.94
CA LEU A 80 8.45 -12.90 7.67
C LEU A 80 9.35 -11.70 7.39
N VAL A 81 9.94 -11.69 6.20
CA VAL A 81 10.71 -10.58 5.65
C VAL A 81 9.77 -9.64 4.91
N ASP A 82 9.76 -8.38 5.33
CA ASP A 82 9.06 -7.28 4.67
C ASP A 82 9.85 -6.83 3.44
N LEU A 83 9.34 -7.13 2.24
CA LEU A 83 10.06 -6.92 0.99
C LEU A 83 9.76 -5.57 0.33
N LEU A 84 8.52 -5.11 0.43
CA LEU A 84 8.05 -3.93 -0.31
C LEU A 84 6.75 -3.39 0.29
N ASP A 85 6.70 -2.10 0.60
CA ASP A 85 5.43 -1.41 0.85
C ASP A 85 4.71 -1.20 -0.48
N LEU A 86 3.44 -1.60 -0.57
CA LEU A 86 2.66 -1.49 -1.81
C LEU A 86 1.88 -0.17 -1.90
N GLU A 87 2.05 0.72 -0.92
CA GLU A 87 1.54 2.10 -0.93
C GLU A 87 0.00 2.23 -1.03
N PHE A 88 -0.72 1.15 -0.71
CA PHE A 88 -2.18 1.15 -0.62
C PHE A 88 -2.69 0.53 0.69
N GLY A 89 -3.98 0.75 0.95
CA GLY A 89 -4.66 0.18 2.11
C GLY A 89 -4.26 0.80 3.45
N ALA A 90 -3.65 1.99 3.43
CA ALA A 90 -3.25 2.73 4.62
C ALA A 90 -4.35 2.81 5.68
N CYS A 91 -4.01 2.47 6.91
CA CYS A 91 -4.85 2.58 8.08
C CYS A 91 -4.03 2.67 9.36
N ARG A 92 -4.71 2.98 10.47
CA ARG A 92 -4.12 2.98 11.81
C ARG A 92 -4.95 2.05 12.69
N LEU A 93 -4.29 1.33 13.61
CA LEU A 93 -4.96 0.82 14.80
C LEU A 93 -4.88 1.90 15.87
N VAL A 94 -6.00 2.19 16.50
CA VAL A 94 -6.10 3.22 17.53
C VAL A 94 -6.78 2.66 18.76
N LEU A 95 -6.33 3.12 19.94
CA LEU A 95 -7.04 2.97 21.18
C LEU A 95 -8.15 4.03 21.21
N ALA A 96 -9.39 3.62 21.43
CA ALA A 96 -10.52 4.53 21.53
C ALA A 96 -11.45 4.18 22.70
N ALA A 97 -12.04 5.20 23.32
CA ALA A 97 -12.94 5.06 24.47
C ALA A 97 -14.19 5.95 24.29
N PRO A 98 -15.29 5.71 25.02
CA PRO A 98 -16.49 6.56 24.96
C PRO A 98 -16.20 8.05 25.18
N GLU A 99 -16.68 8.91 24.28
CA GLU A 99 -16.48 10.38 24.34
C GLU A 99 -17.02 11.02 25.63
N GLU A 100 -18.05 10.42 26.24
CA GLU A 100 -18.69 10.91 27.47
C GLU A 100 -18.17 10.17 28.74
N GLY A 101 -17.06 9.42 28.62
CA GLY A 101 -16.46 8.64 29.70
C GLY A 101 -15.32 9.36 30.45
N ASP A 102 -14.72 8.66 31.41
CA ASP A 102 -13.62 9.17 32.26
C ASP A 102 -12.21 8.80 31.73
N ILE A 103 -12.12 8.15 30.56
CA ILE A 103 -10.85 7.68 29.98
C ILE A 103 -10.34 8.74 28.99
N GLU A 104 -9.27 9.43 29.36
CA GLU A 104 -8.63 10.47 28.53
C GLU A 104 -7.18 10.13 28.17
N ALA A 105 -6.57 9.17 28.87
CA ALA A 105 -5.21 8.69 28.64
C ALA A 105 -5.11 7.16 28.79
N VAL A 106 -4.05 6.58 28.22
CA VAL A 106 -3.76 5.14 28.33
C VAL A 106 -3.72 4.66 29.79
N ALA A 107 -3.17 5.48 30.69
CA ALA A 107 -3.03 5.15 32.11
C ALA A 107 -4.37 5.04 32.86
N ASP A 108 -5.45 5.61 32.33
CA ASP A 108 -6.79 5.53 32.94
C ASP A 108 -7.41 4.14 32.78
N LEU A 109 -6.82 3.28 31.95
CA LEU A 109 -7.25 1.91 31.70
C LEU A 109 -6.59 0.88 32.63
N GLU A 110 -5.80 1.29 33.63
CA GLU A 110 -5.18 0.36 34.58
C GLU A 110 -6.22 -0.54 35.26
N GLY A 111 -6.10 -1.85 35.05
CA GLY A 111 -7.05 -2.87 35.50
C GLY A 111 -8.39 -2.90 34.76
N GLY A 112 -8.52 -2.16 33.66
CA GLY A 112 -9.70 -2.11 32.79
C GLY A 112 -9.69 -3.19 31.71
N THR A 113 -10.79 -3.28 30.97
CA THR A 113 -10.97 -4.22 29.86
C THR A 113 -10.89 -3.52 28.51
N VAL A 114 -10.13 -4.07 27.57
CA VAL A 114 -10.00 -3.55 26.20
C VAL A 114 -10.43 -4.61 25.20
N ALA A 115 -11.44 -4.29 24.38
CA ALA A 115 -11.91 -5.19 23.32
C ALA A 115 -11.16 -4.95 22.00
N THR A 116 -10.85 -6.03 21.28
CA THR A 116 -10.11 -5.92 20.01
C THR A 116 -10.23 -7.18 19.15
N GLU A 117 -10.08 -7.03 17.83
CA GLU A 117 -9.81 -8.15 16.91
C GLU A 117 -8.29 -8.43 16.79
N PHE A 118 -7.43 -7.61 17.42
CA PHE A 118 -5.97 -7.65 17.36
C PHE A 118 -5.35 -7.83 18.76
N PRO A 119 -5.60 -8.97 19.42
CA PRO A 119 -5.22 -9.16 20.81
C PRO A 119 -3.70 -9.18 21.02
N SER A 120 -2.89 -9.67 20.07
CA SER A 120 -1.43 -9.73 20.21
C SER A 120 -0.81 -8.34 20.11
N ILE A 121 -1.25 -7.52 19.13
CA ILE A 121 -0.84 -6.12 19.02
C ILE A 121 -1.26 -5.34 20.26
N THR A 122 -2.49 -5.52 20.72
CA THR A 122 -3.04 -4.80 21.88
C THR A 122 -2.27 -5.11 23.15
N ARG A 123 -2.00 -6.40 23.45
CA ARG A 123 -1.19 -6.79 24.60
C ARG A 123 0.20 -6.18 24.56
N ARG A 124 0.84 -6.18 23.38
CA ARG A 124 2.17 -5.58 23.21
C ARG A 124 2.16 -4.08 23.47
N PHE A 125 1.18 -3.37 22.93
CA PHE A 125 1.02 -1.93 23.16
C PHE A 125 0.92 -1.61 24.65
N PHE A 126 0.00 -2.27 25.39
CA PHE A 126 -0.16 -2.02 26.82
C PHE A 126 1.06 -2.42 27.65
N ALA A 127 1.74 -3.51 27.29
CA ALA A 127 3.01 -3.89 27.91
C ALA A 127 4.12 -2.85 27.72
N GLU A 128 4.21 -2.23 26.53
CA GLU A 128 5.17 -1.15 26.24
C GLU A 128 4.83 0.14 27.00
N GLN A 129 3.54 0.39 27.28
CA GLN A 129 3.06 1.52 28.09
C GLN A 129 3.18 1.27 29.60
N GLY A 130 3.39 0.02 30.02
CA GLY A 130 3.45 -0.37 31.44
C GLY A 130 2.10 -0.24 32.16
N VAL A 131 1.01 -0.51 31.45
CA VAL A 131 -0.37 -0.47 31.97
C VAL A 131 -0.97 -1.86 31.84
N ASP A 132 -1.46 -2.42 32.94
CA ASP A 132 -2.05 -3.76 32.96
C ASP A 132 -3.54 -3.69 32.59
N VAL A 133 -3.96 -4.44 31.56
CA VAL A 133 -5.36 -4.50 31.09
C VAL A 133 -5.81 -5.93 30.79
N ASP A 134 -7.11 -6.18 30.92
CA ASP A 134 -7.76 -7.40 30.44
C ASP A 134 -8.11 -7.26 28.96
N VAL A 135 -7.43 -8.01 28.09
CA VAL A 135 -7.69 -7.99 26.63
C VAL A 135 -8.79 -8.98 26.26
N ALA A 136 -9.93 -8.46 25.81
CA ALA A 136 -11.08 -9.22 25.34
C ALA A 136 -11.07 -9.35 23.81
N GLU A 137 -10.77 -10.55 23.31
CA GLU A 137 -10.82 -10.82 21.87
C GLU A 137 -12.26 -10.90 21.37
N VAL A 138 -12.55 -10.18 20.29
CA VAL A 138 -13.85 -10.19 19.60
C VAL A 138 -13.65 -10.48 18.11
N SER A 139 -14.71 -10.93 17.43
CA SER A 139 -14.68 -11.30 16.01
C SER A 139 -15.42 -10.31 15.11
N GLY A 140 -15.53 -9.05 15.54
CA GLY A 140 -16.24 -7.97 14.85
C GLY A 140 -17.22 -7.20 15.74
N ALA A 141 -17.67 -6.05 15.21
CA ALA A 141 -18.50 -5.06 15.92
C ALA A 141 -17.86 -4.59 17.24
N THR A 142 -16.53 -4.47 17.23
CA THR A 142 -15.69 -4.04 18.36
C THR A 142 -16.19 -2.70 18.91
N GLU A 143 -16.61 -1.79 18.03
CA GLU A 143 -17.13 -0.45 18.33
C GLU A 143 -18.39 -0.44 19.21
N LEU A 144 -19.12 -1.56 19.29
CA LEU A 144 -20.30 -1.68 20.15
C LEU A 144 -19.96 -2.09 21.57
N THR A 145 -18.80 -2.72 21.80
CA THR A 145 -18.46 -3.35 23.08
C THR A 145 -18.47 -2.41 24.28
N PRO A 146 -18.08 -1.11 24.16
CA PRO A 146 -18.21 -0.18 25.28
C PRO A 146 -19.65 0.17 25.62
N HIS A 147 -20.55 0.17 24.64
CA HIS A 147 -21.96 0.54 24.84
C HIS A 147 -22.81 -0.57 25.47
N VAL A 148 -22.25 -1.79 25.57
CA VAL A 148 -22.92 -2.95 26.15
C VAL A 148 -22.17 -3.50 27.38
N ASP A 149 -21.30 -2.67 27.96
CA ASP A 149 -20.53 -2.97 29.18
C ASP A 149 -19.66 -4.25 29.06
N ILE A 150 -19.15 -4.54 27.85
CA ILE A 150 -18.22 -5.67 27.61
C ILE A 150 -16.77 -5.24 27.80
N ALA A 151 -16.44 -3.99 27.48
CA ALA A 151 -15.09 -3.43 27.61
C ALA A 151 -15.17 -1.92 27.91
N ASP A 152 -14.13 -1.37 28.52
CA ASP A 152 -14.04 0.05 28.84
C ASP A 152 -13.52 0.88 27.64
N ALA A 153 -12.67 0.26 26.82
CA ALA A 153 -12.12 0.82 25.60
C ALA A 153 -11.96 -0.24 24.51
N ILE A 154 -11.59 0.20 23.30
CA ILE A 154 -11.31 -0.69 22.16
C ILE A 154 -9.97 -0.38 21.54
N VAL A 155 -9.35 -1.39 20.93
CA VAL A 155 -8.31 -1.19 19.92
C VAL A 155 -8.85 -1.72 18.60
N ASP A 156 -8.99 -0.83 17.61
CA ASP A 156 -9.59 -1.17 16.32
C ASP A 156 -8.95 -0.38 15.16
N ILE A 157 -9.14 -0.89 13.93
CA ILE A 157 -8.67 -0.27 12.71
C ILE A 157 -9.55 0.94 12.35
N THR A 158 -8.89 2.05 12.03
CA THR A 158 -9.50 3.26 11.48
C THR A 158 -8.76 3.74 10.23
N SER A 159 -9.50 4.24 9.25
CA SER A 159 -8.95 4.96 8.10
C SER A 159 -9.30 6.45 8.15
N THR A 160 -10.59 6.77 8.31
CA THR A 160 -11.09 8.16 8.33
C THR A 160 -11.64 8.61 9.68
N GLY A 161 -11.69 7.72 10.69
CA GLY A 161 -12.33 7.97 11.98
C GLY A 161 -13.87 7.95 11.95
N THR A 162 -14.49 7.68 10.81
CA THR A 162 -15.96 7.75 10.67
C THR A 162 -16.67 6.75 11.58
N THR A 163 -16.19 5.50 11.66
CA THR A 163 -16.77 4.46 12.51
C THR A 163 -16.74 4.85 13.99
N LEU A 164 -15.61 5.35 14.48
CA LEU A 164 -15.46 5.79 15.86
C LEU A 164 -16.45 6.92 16.20
N ARG A 165 -16.52 7.95 15.34
CA ARG A 165 -17.44 9.08 15.52
C ARG A 165 -18.92 8.66 15.50
N MET A 166 -19.30 7.74 14.60
CA MET A 166 -20.69 7.23 14.55
C MET A 166 -21.07 6.49 15.84
N ASN A 167 -20.10 5.92 16.53
CA ASN A 167 -20.28 5.21 17.80
C ASN A 167 -19.85 6.04 19.02
N ARG A 168 -19.64 7.36 18.87
CA ARG A 168 -19.26 8.27 19.96
C ARG A 168 -18.01 7.81 20.74
N LEU A 169 -16.99 7.40 20.00
CA LEU A 169 -15.69 7.00 20.54
C LEU A 169 -14.64 8.06 20.18
N ALA A 170 -13.85 8.48 21.18
CA ALA A 170 -12.71 9.36 21.03
C ALA A 170 -11.42 8.55 20.87
N GLU A 171 -10.55 8.95 19.93
CA GLU A 171 -9.20 8.41 19.80
C GLU A 171 -8.34 8.88 20.99
N ILE A 172 -7.75 7.93 21.73
CA ILE A 172 -6.91 8.17 22.91
C ILE A 172 -5.42 8.08 22.53
N ALA A 173 -5.05 7.08 21.73
CA ALA A 173 -3.67 6.86 21.30
C ALA A 173 -3.59 6.12 19.96
N ASP A 174 -2.55 6.42 19.19
CA ASP A 174 -2.13 5.60 18.06
C ASP A 174 -1.42 4.34 18.55
N VAL A 175 -1.84 3.18 18.04
CA VAL A 175 -1.28 1.87 18.40
C VAL A 175 -0.33 1.36 17.32
N LEU A 176 -0.75 1.40 16.06
CA LEU A 176 0.04 0.92 14.92
C LEU A 176 -0.38 1.65 13.63
N GLU A 177 0.60 2.16 12.88
CA GLU A 177 0.39 2.52 11.47
C GLU A 177 0.57 1.29 10.58
N SER A 178 -0.33 1.08 9.62
CA SER A 178 -0.38 -0.11 8.78
C SER A 178 -0.64 0.26 7.31
N SER A 179 0.02 -0.46 6.41
CA SER A 179 -0.18 -0.44 4.96
C SER A 179 -0.16 -1.87 4.44
N VAL A 180 -0.59 -2.08 3.20
CA VAL A 180 -0.43 -3.39 2.54
C VAL A 180 0.98 -3.52 2.00
N ARG A 181 1.60 -4.67 2.26
CA ARG A 181 3.00 -4.92 1.93
C ARG A 181 3.16 -6.32 1.33
N LEU A 182 4.27 -6.52 0.62
CA LEU A 182 4.73 -7.83 0.16
C LEU A 182 5.63 -8.44 1.22
N PHE A 183 5.26 -9.61 1.72
CA PHE A 183 6.05 -10.37 2.68
C PHE A 183 6.55 -11.68 2.06
N ALA A 184 7.72 -12.15 2.48
CA ALA A 184 8.27 -13.45 2.13
C ALA A 184 8.72 -14.20 3.38
N ARG A 185 8.84 -15.53 3.29
CA ARG A 185 9.60 -16.29 4.29
C ARG A 185 11.11 -16.07 4.08
N GLU A 186 11.88 -16.08 5.16
CA GLU A 186 13.31 -15.76 5.15
C GLU A 186 14.11 -16.62 4.16
N ASP A 187 13.83 -17.92 4.05
CA ASP A 187 14.58 -18.87 3.20
C ASP A 187 14.39 -18.66 1.70
N VAL A 188 13.38 -17.89 1.27
CA VAL A 188 13.14 -17.57 -0.16
C VAL A 188 13.15 -16.08 -0.47
N ALA A 189 13.40 -15.22 0.52
CA ALA A 189 13.42 -13.78 0.32
C ALA A 189 14.41 -13.37 -0.80
N ASP A 190 15.55 -14.07 -0.89
CA ASP A 190 16.59 -13.84 -1.90
C ASP A 190 16.44 -14.71 -3.18
N ASP A 191 15.37 -15.51 -3.29
CA ASP A 191 15.14 -16.33 -4.49
C ASP A 191 14.96 -15.44 -5.72
N GLU A 192 15.56 -15.85 -6.85
CA GLU A 192 15.55 -15.07 -8.09
C GLU A 192 14.13 -14.70 -8.53
N LYS A 193 13.17 -15.65 -8.42
CA LYS A 193 11.78 -15.41 -8.81
C LYS A 193 11.06 -14.47 -7.85
N VAL A 194 11.38 -14.49 -6.55
CA VAL A 194 10.82 -13.56 -5.55
C VAL A 194 11.31 -12.14 -5.84
N GLN A 195 12.61 -11.99 -6.12
CA GLN A 195 13.20 -10.70 -6.48
C GLN A 195 12.66 -10.15 -7.81
N GLN A 196 12.41 -11.01 -8.81
CA GLN A 196 11.75 -10.62 -10.06
C GLN A 196 10.34 -10.06 -9.81
N VAL A 197 9.54 -10.70 -8.95
CA VAL A 197 8.20 -10.20 -8.62
C VAL A 197 8.26 -8.92 -7.79
N ARG A 198 9.15 -8.84 -6.79
CA ARG A 198 9.37 -7.61 -6.01
C ARG A 198 9.69 -6.43 -6.93
N MET A 199 10.67 -6.59 -7.82
CA MET A 199 11.07 -5.56 -8.79
C MET A 199 9.93 -5.22 -9.76
N ALA A 200 9.12 -6.21 -10.15
CA ALA A 200 7.99 -5.96 -11.03
C ALA A 200 6.91 -5.10 -10.36
N LEU A 201 6.57 -5.39 -9.11
CA LEU A 201 5.62 -4.59 -8.33
C LEU A 201 6.18 -3.20 -8.04
N GLU A 202 7.44 -3.11 -7.60
CA GLU A 202 8.15 -1.84 -7.35
C GLU A 202 8.11 -0.94 -8.59
N SER A 203 8.32 -1.51 -9.78
CA SER A 203 8.29 -0.73 -11.02
C SER A 203 6.92 -0.12 -11.37
N VAL A 204 5.83 -0.72 -10.87
CA VAL A 204 4.48 -0.15 -11.04
C VAL A 204 4.30 1.03 -10.09
N LEU A 205 4.73 0.88 -8.84
CA LEU A 205 4.67 1.93 -7.82
C LEU A 205 5.49 3.16 -8.23
N SER A 206 6.73 2.95 -8.68
CA SER A 206 7.59 4.03 -9.15
C SER A 206 7.03 4.79 -10.37
N ALA A 207 6.12 4.19 -11.12
CA ALA A 207 5.49 4.81 -12.29
C ALA A 207 4.20 5.57 -11.97
N GLU A 208 3.54 5.26 -10.83
CA GLU A 208 2.19 5.75 -10.51
C GLU A 208 2.10 7.28 -10.49
N ASP A 209 3.04 7.91 -9.80
CA ASP A 209 3.12 9.37 -9.66
C ASP A 209 3.92 10.04 -10.80
N LYS A 210 4.22 9.33 -11.90
CA LYS A 210 5.03 9.85 -13.01
C LYS A 210 4.22 10.02 -14.29
N ARG A 211 4.55 11.05 -15.07
CA ARG A 211 3.97 11.29 -16.39
C ARG A 211 5.07 11.52 -17.40
N TYR A 212 4.86 10.98 -18.59
CA TYR A 212 5.72 11.19 -19.74
C TYR A 212 5.21 12.36 -20.55
N LEU A 213 6.08 13.34 -20.77
CA LEU A 213 5.83 14.51 -21.60
C LEU A 213 6.57 14.38 -22.92
N MET A 214 5.88 14.70 -24.01
CA MET A 214 6.43 14.85 -25.35
C MET A 214 5.98 16.20 -25.91
N MET A 215 6.87 16.98 -26.49
CA MET A 215 6.53 18.28 -27.06
C MET A 215 7.44 18.65 -28.23
N ASN A 216 6.98 19.57 -29.07
CA ASN A 216 7.81 20.23 -30.07
C ASN A 216 8.39 21.52 -29.51
N VAL A 217 9.66 21.81 -29.78
CA VAL A 217 10.37 22.99 -29.29
C VAL A 217 11.16 23.62 -30.44
N PRO A 218 11.04 24.92 -30.69
CA PRO A 218 11.92 25.62 -31.62
C PRO A 218 13.38 25.51 -31.19
N ASP A 219 14.32 25.33 -32.13
CA ASP A 219 15.74 25.11 -31.82
C ASP A 219 16.33 26.20 -30.92
N GLU A 220 15.94 27.45 -31.14
CA GLU A 220 16.38 28.62 -30.38
C GLU A 220 15.87 28.67 -28.92
N ARG A 221 14.89 27.82 -28.57
CA ARG A 221 14.26 27.74 -27.24
C ARG A 221 14.61 26.48 -26.47
N LEU A 222 15.47 25.62 -27.03
CA LEU A 222 15.82 24.36 -26.39
C LEU A 222 16.47 24.53 -25.02
N ASP A 223 17.33 25.54 -24.85
CA ASP A 223 18.00 25.78 -23.56
C ASP A 223 17.01 26.31 -22.51
N ASP A 224 16.09 27.21 -22.88
CA ASP A 224 15.02 27.69 -22.01
C ASP A 224 14.13 26.52 -21.53
N VAL A 225 13.83 25.54 -22.40
CA VAL A 225 13.05 24.35 -22.03
C VAL A 225 13.81 23.42 -21.09
N LYS A 226 15.12 23.23 -21.27
CA LYS A 226 15.93 22.38 -20.38
C LYS A 226 15.99 22.91 -18.95
N ASP A 227 15.95 24.23 -18.77
CA ASP A 227 15.95 24.86 -17.45
C ASP A 227 14.63 24.60 -16.69
N VAL A 228 13.52 24.49 -17.41
CA VAL A 228 12.18 24.23 -16.86
C VAL A 228 11.89 22.73 -16.72
N LEU A 229 12.54 21.90 -17.53
CA LEU A 229 12.26 20.45 -17.63
C LEU A 229 13.54 19.62 -17.41
N PRO A 230 14.01 19.49 -16.15
CA PRO A 230 15.22 18.73 -15.87
C PRO A 230 15.05 17.23 -16.17
N GLY A 231 13.85 16.67 -15.97
CA GLY A 231 13.57 15.23 -16.12
C GLY A 231 14.38 14.35 -15.15
N MET A 232 14.14 13.04 -15.13
CA MET A 232 14.87 12.12 -14.23
C MET A 232 16.36 11.97 -14.57
N GLY A 233 16.74 12.13 -15.84
CA GLY A 233 18.12 12.04 -16.32
C GLY A 233 18.47 13.07 -17.38
N GLY A 234 17.71 14.17 -17.46
CA GLY A 234 17.73 15.10 -18.58
C GLY A 234 16.62 14.82 -19.61
N PRO A 235 16.17 15.83 -20.36
CA PRO A 235 15.25 15.63 -21.47
C PRO A 235 15.95 14.95 -22.65
N THR A 236 15.25 14.04 -23.31
CA THR A 236 15.68 13.47 -24.60
C THR A 236 15.30 14.43 -25.74
N VAL A 237 16.23 14.68 -26.66
CA VAL A 237 16.04 15.63 -27.78
C VAL A 237 16.23 14.90 -29.10
N MET A 238 15.29 15.08 -30.03
CA MET A 238 15.31 14.44 -31.36
C MET A 238 14.95 15.44 -32.46
N ASP A 239 15.61 15.34 -33.62
CA ASP A 239 15.32 16.19 -34.78
C ASP A 239 13.95 15.86 -35.40
N ILE A 240 13.18 16.88 -35.76
CA ILE A 240 11.91 16.71 -36.47
C ILE A 240 12.15 16.76 -37.98
N ALA A 241 11.84 15.66 -38.68
CA ALA A 241 12.09 15.57 -40.12
C ALA A 241 11.32 16.64 -40.92
N GLY A 242 12.06 17.48 -41.64
CA GLY A 242 11.50 18.48 -42.57
C GLY A 242 10.85 19.69 -41.88
N LYS A 243 11.14 19.93 -40.61
CA LYS A 243 10.74 21.14 -39.86
C LYS A 243 11.93 21.72 -39.12
N ASP A 244 11.89 23.03 -38.87
CA ASP A 244 12.78 23.69 -37.92
C ASP A 244 12.27 23.40 -36.50
N GLY A 245 13.14 22.94 -35.59
CA GLY A 245 12.80 22.51 -34.23
C GLY A 245 13.00 21.02 -33.92
N VAL A 246 12.94 20.73 -32.62
CA VAL A 246 13.20 19.41 -32.03
C VAL A 246 12.00 18.89 -31.24
N ALA A 247 11.88 17.56 -31.17
CA ALA A 247 11.01 16.90 -30.22
C ALA A 247 11.76 16.71 -28.90
N VAL A 248 11.14 17.15 -27.80
CA VAL A 248 11.69 17.04 -26.44
C VAL A 248 10.81 16.14 -25.60
N HIS A 249 11.42 15.12 -25.00
CA HIS A 249 10.74 14.15 -24.16
C HIS A 249 11.32 14.15 -22.75
N ALA A 250 10.48 14.06 -21.72
CA ALA A 250 10.92 13.91 -20.33
C ALA A 250 9.88 13.18 -19.49
N VAL A 251 10.33 12.64 -18.35
CA VAL A 251 9.44 12.15 -17.29
C VAL A 251 9.41 13.17 -16.17
N VAL A 252 8.22 13.50 -15.69
CA VAL A 252 7.98 14.45 -14.59
C VAL A 252 7.04 13.84 -13.56
N ASP A 253 7.00 14.44 -12.37
CA ASP A 253 6.00 14.12 -11.36
C ASP A 253 4.60 14.58 -11.80
N GLU A 254 3.58 13.73 -11.62
CA GLU A 254 2.19 14.01 -12.01
C GLU A 254 1.69 15.32 -11.40
N ARG A 255 2.08 15.58 -10.15
CA ARG A 255 1.67 16.77 -9.40
C ARG A 255 2.20 18.07 -10.02
N GLU A 256 3.32 18.00 -10.73
CA GLU A 256 3.96 19.16 -11.36
C GLU A 256 3.43 19.40 -12.78
N VAL A 257 2.85 18.39 -13.44
CA VAL A 257 2.42 18.43 -14.84
C VAL A 257 1.62 19.68 -15.19
N PHE A 258 0.70 20.10 -14.31
CA PHE A 258 -0.15 21.27 -14.56
C PHE A 258 0.68 22.56 -14.69
N GLU A 259 1.63 22.78 -13.79
CA GLU A 259 2.52 23.95 -13.80
C GLU A 259 3.57 23.81 -14.90
N THR A 260 4.17 22.63 -15.05
CA THR A 260 5.18 22.35 -16.08
C THR A 260 4.65 22.62 -17.49
N ILE A 261 3.42 22.22 -17.83
CA ILE A 261 2.83 22.49 -19.15
C ILE A 261 2.69 23.98 -19.42
N HIS A 262 2.33 24.77 -18.39
CA HIS A 262 2.21 26.21 -18.52
C HIS A 262 3.57 26.83 -18.83
N ASP A 263 4.58 26.53 -18.03
CA ASP A 263 5.92 27.10 -18.17
C ASP A 263 6.57 26.69 -19.50
N LEU A 264 6.38 25.43 -19.91
CA LEU A 264 6.81 24.94 -21.22
C LEU A 264 6.19 25.73 -22.38
N LYS A 265 4.91 26.09 -22.29
CA LYS A 265 4.27 26.92 -23.33
C LYS A 265 4.81 28.34 -23.35
N ASP A 266 5.13 28.92 -22.20
CA ASP A 266 5.70 30.27 -22.10
C ASP A 266 7.08 30.37 -22.74
N VAL A 267 7.89 29.30 -22.66
CA VAL A 267 9.19 29.21 -23.32
C VAL A 267 9.11 28.74 -24.78
N GLY A 268 7.90 28.49 -25.31
CA GLY A 268 7.67 28.26 -26.74
C GLY A 268 7.47 26.80 -27.15
N ALA A 269 7.27 25.87 -26.22
CA ALA A 269 6.88 24.50 -26.54
C ALA A 269 5.46 24.44 -27.13
N SER A 270 5.26 23.55 -28.11
CA SER A 270 3.96 23.30 -28.74
C SER A 270 3.64 21.81 -28.78
N ASP A 271 2.37 21.49 -29.05
CA ASP A 271 1.89 20.11 -29.23
C ASP A 271 2.26 19.17 -28.06
N VAL A 272 2.17 19.69 -26.81
CA VAL A 272 2.51 18.93 -25.61
C VAL A 272 1.53 17.78 -25.42
N LEU A 273 2.06 16.56 -25.40
CA LEU A 273 1.39 15.31 -25.08
C LEU A 273 1.80 14.85 -23.69
N VAL A 274 0.81 14.37 -22.93
CA VAL A 274 1.00 13.78 -21.61
C VAL A 274 0.51 12.34 -21.69
N THR A 275 1.34 11.38 -21.28
CA THR A 275 0.95 9.96 -21.22
C THR A 275 1.29 9.37 -19.87
N GLU A 276 0.47 8.43 -19.43
CA GLU A 276 0.75 7.60 -18.27
C GLU A 276 1.91 6.65 -18.56
N ILE A 277 2.63 6.28 -17.51
CA ILE A 277 3.71 5.30 -17.56
C ILE A 277 3.19 4.06 -16.83
N GLU A 278 3.13 2.92 -17.51
CA GLU A 278 2.63 1.69 -16.89
C GLU A 278 3.64 1.15 -15.85
N ARG A 279 4.94 1.21 -16.18
CA ARG A 279 6.04 0.71 -15.36
C ARG A 279 7.32 1.53 -15.58
N LEU A 280 8.07 1.73 -14.51
CA LEU A 280 9.36 2.42 -14.49
C LEU A 280 10.37 1.59 -13.70
N VAL A 281 11.48 1.21 -14.33
CA VAL A 281 12.55 0.42 -13.69
C VAL A 281 13.81 1.27 -13.65
N GLU A 282 14.41 1.40 -12.47
CA GLU A 282 15.65 2.14 -12.21
C GLU A 282 16.86 1.21 -11.99
#